data_AF-A0A815G5Z8-F1
#
_entry.id   AF-A0A815G5Z8-F1
#
_cell.length_a   1.000
_cell.length_b   1.000
_cell.length_c   1.000
_cell.angle_alpha   90.00
_cell.angle_beta   90.00
_cell.angle_gamma   90.00
#
_symmetry.space_group_name_H-M   'P 1'
#
loop_
_entity.id
_entity.type
_entity.pdbx_description
1 polymer ?
#
loop_
_entity_poly.entity_id
_entity_poly.type
_entity_poly.pdbx_seq_one_letter_code
_entity_poly.pdbx_strand_id
1 'polypeptide(L)'
;MTKLQFFKKKKVEENSRKARHRSDRHVNNREIKAVVGKELATRKWKDINVGDIVQLTNNDFLTVYIVLISTSELNGLCFIETAEFDGETNLKVRQALEETCEIGEDIDKLSSFDAQFEHEAPNNNLGLFDRNLIWNNKTSPLKNDNLLLHDMRLRNTRWEFGIVCYAGSGTKLMKNTGKSTSKRT
;
A
#
# COMPACT_ATOMS: atom_id res chain seq x y z
N MET A 1 -13.58 28.79 -37.62
CA MET A 1 -13.75 29.13 -36.18
C MET A 1 -13.23 28.05 -35.20
N THR A 2 -12.50 27.01 -35.64
CA THR A 2 -12.14 25.84 -34.82
C THR A 2 -10.85 25.98 -33.98
N LYS A 3 -9.96 26.91 -34.34
CA LYS A 3 -8.62 27.04 -33.71
C LYS A 3 -8.66 27.33 -32.20
N LEU A 4 -9.59 28.18 -31.73
CA LEU A 4 -9.64 28.60 -30.32
C LEU A 4 -10.02 27.44 -29.37
N GLN A 5 -10.91 26.54 -29.82
CA GLN A 5 -11.33 25.37 -29.04
C GLN A 5 -10.18 24.35 -28.90
N PHE A 6 -9.42 24.12 -29.96
CA PHE A 6 -8.23 23.25 -29.92
C PHE A 6 -7.14 23.77 -28.97
N PHE A 7 -6.86 25.08 -28.97
CA PHE A 7 -5.89 25.68 -28.05
C PHE A 7 -6.33 25.60 -26.59
N LYS A 8 -7.63 25.85 -26.30
CA LYS A 8 -8.18 25.65 -24.94
C LYS A 8 -8.05 24.19 -24.49
N LYS A 9 -8.39 23.23 -25.36
CA LYS A 9 -8.30 21.79 -25.05
C LYS A 9 -6.86 21.33 -24.78
N LYS A 10 -5.88 21.76 -25.61
CA LYS A 10 -4.45 21.51 -25.36
C LYS A 10 -3.97 22.11 -24.03
N LYS A 11 -4.36 23.35 -23.72
CA LYS A 11 -3.98 24.03 -22.47
C LYS A 11 -4.60 23.36 -21.23
N VAL A 12 -5.83 22.86 -21.33
CA VAL A 12 -6.50 22.07 -20.28
C VAL A 12 -5.80 20.71 -20.07
N GLU A 13 -5.47 19.99 -21.15
CA GLU A 13 -4.71 18.72 -21.05
C GLU A 13 -3.30 18.91 -20.49
N GLU A 14 -2.61 20.00 -20.85
CA GLU A 14 -1.28 20.31 -20.34
C GLU A 14 -1.33 20.68 -18.86
N ASN A 15 -2.32 21.48 -18.44
CA ASN A 15 -2.55 21.81 -17.04
C ASN A 15 -2.92 20.57 -16.22
N SER A 16 -3.73 19.65 -16.76
CA SER A 16 -4.08 18.40 -16.06
C SER A 16 -2.90 17.43 -15.95
N ARG A 17 -2.00 17.39 -16.94
CA ARG A 17 -0.72 16.66 -16.85
C ARG A 17 0.19 17.26 -15.77
N LYS A 18 0.34 18.58 -15.74
CA LYS A 18 1.14 19.28 -14.72
C LYS A 18 0.59 19.09 -13.31
N ALA A 19 -0.74 19.10 -13.14
CA ALA A 19 -1.40 18.83 -11.88
C ALA A 19 -1.16 17.39 -11.39
N ARG A 20 -1.30 16.39 -12.28
CA ARG A 20 -0.99 14.98 -11.97
C ARG A 20 0.47 14.80 -11.54
N HIS A 21 1.41 15.32 -12.32
CA HIS A 21 2.83 15.23 -11.98
C HIS A 21 3.18 15.86 -10.62
N ARG A 22 2.51 16.96 -10.26
CA ARG A 22 2.67 17.62 -8.95
C ARG A 22 2.08 16.76 -7.83
N SER A 23 0.92 16.15 -8.04
CA SER A 23 0.27 15.24 -7.11
C SER A 23 1.13 14.00 -6.85
N ASP A 24 1.56 13.33 -7.92
CA ASP A 24 2.43 12.13 -7.83
C ASP A 24 3.72 12.48 -7.09
N ARG A 25 4.34 13.62 -7.41
CA ARG A 25 5.54 14.08 -6.71
C ARG A 25 5.29 14.32 -5.23
N HIS A 26 4.12 14.85 -4.86
CA HIS A 26 3.79 15.06 -3.45
C HIS A 26 3.66 13.72 -2.71
N VAL A 27 2.90 12.76 -3.24
CA VAL A 27 2.72 11.43 -2.65
C VAL A 27 4.05 10.69 -2.54
N ASN A 28 4.85 10.68 -3.61
CA ASN A 28 6.15 9.99 -3.66
C ASN A 28 7.20 10.54 -2.69
N ASN A 29 7.05 11.78 -2.23
CA ASN A 29 7.96 12.40 -1.25
C ASN A 29 7.43 12.38 0.19
N ARG A 30 6.22 11.83 0.43
CA ARG A 30 5.74 11.63 1.80
C ARG A 30 6.66 10.63 2.50
N GLU A 31 6.84 10.88 3.79
CA GLU A 31 7.70 10.09 4.66
C GLU A 31 6.94 8.90 5.24
N ILE A 32 7.67 7.82 5.47
CA ILE A 32 7.22 6.59 6.10
C ILE A 32 8.39 6.01 6.88
N LYS A 33 8.13 5.30 7.98
CA LYS A 33 9.17 4.59 8.71
C LYS A 33 9.37 3.20 8.11
N ALA A 34 10.62 2.77 7.98
CA ALA A 34 10.98 1.45 7.49
C ALA A 34 12.07 0.82 8.36
N VAL A 35 12.01 -0.49 8.55
CA VAL A 35 13.05 -1.26 9.23
C VAL A 35 14.25 -1.37 8.29
N VAL A 36 15.40 -0.82 8.71
CA VAL A 36 16.65 -0.85 7.94
C VAL A 36 17.75 -1.34 8.86
N GLY A 37 18.25 -2.55 8.60
CA GLY A 37 19.11 -3.23 9.57
C GLY A 37 18.33 -3.44 10.88
N LYS A 38 18.86 -2.95 11.99
CA LYS A 38 18.24 -3.06 13.33
C LYS A 38 17.65 -1.74 13.83
N GLU A 39 17.32 -0.84 12.91
CA GLU A 39 16.81 0.48 13.25
C GLU A 39 15.56 0.81 12.45
N LEU A 40 14.73 1.68 13.03
CA LEU A 40 13.55 2.22 12.37
C LEU A 40 13.89 3.58 11.77
N ALA A 41 14.10 3.61 10.46
CA ALA A 41 14.56 4.79 9.73
C ALA A 41 13.42 5.46 8.94
N THR A 42 13.41 6.79 8.91
CA THR A 42 12.51 7.54 8.03
C THR A 42 12.97 7.45 6.58
N ARG A 43 12.07 7.03 5.69
CA ARG A 43 12.24 6.89 4.25
C ARG A 43 11.12 7.61 3.51
N LYS A 44 11.27 7.77 2.19
CA LYS A 44 10.19 8.29 1.34
C LYS A 44 9.55 7.14 0.59
N TRP A 45 8.27 7.25 0.29
CA TRP A 45 7.54 6.22 -0.47
C TRP A 45 8.21 5.80 -1.77
N LYS A 46 8.82 6.75 -2.50
CA LYS A 46 9.56 6.46 -3.74
C LYS A 46 10.77 5.54 -3.56
N ASP A 47 11.28 5.42 -2.34
CA ASP A 47 12.48 4.65 -2.00
C ASP A 47 12.12 3.28 -1.38
N ILE A 48 10.82 2.98 -1.21
CA ILE A 48 10.31 1.72 -0.67
C ILE A 48 10.18 0.67 -1.78
N ASN A 49 10.65 -0.54 -1.50
CA ASN A 49 10.67 -1.67 -2.42
C ASN A 49 9.83 -2.85 -1.87
N VAL A 50 9.53 -3.79 -2.76
CA VAL A 50 8.94 -5.08 -2.34
C VAL A 50 9.91 -5.81 -1.43
N GLY A 51 9.40 -6.32 -0.30
CA GLY A 51 10.18 -6.96 0.76
C GLY A 51 10.54 -6.03 1.92
N ASP A 52 10.45 -4.70 1.76
CA ASP A 52 10.71 -3.79 2.85
C ASP A 52 9.62 -3.92 3.93
N ILE A 53 10.02 -3.89 5.20
CA ILE A 53 9.10 -3.81 6.34
C ILE A 53 8.93 -2.35 6.71
N VAL A 54 7.69 -1.87 6.71
CA VAL A 54 7.34 -0.49 7.05
C VAL A 54 6.53 -0.45 8.33
N GLN A 55 6.62 0.67 9.06
CA GLN A 55 5.73 0.99 10.16
C GLN A 55 4.75 2.06 9.71
N LEU A 56 3.46 1.72 9.67
CA LEU A 56 2.37 2.68 9.54
C LEU A 56 1.93 3.16 10.91
N THR A 57 1.46 4.40 10.97
CA THR A 57 0.89 5.05 12.14
C THR A 57 -0.48 5.64 11.81
N ASN A 58 -1.25 5.98 12.85
CA ASN A 58 -2.61 6.47 12.67
C ASN A 58 -2.69 7.62 11.64
N ASN A 59 -3.61 7.50 10.69
CA ASN A 59 -3.85 8.38 9.55
C ASN A 59 -2.85 8.28 8.39
N ASP A 60 -1.87 7.37 8.44
CA ASP A 60 -1.00 7.12 7.30
C ASP A 60 -1.79 6.58 6.10
N PHE A 61 -1.35 7.03 4.93
CA PHE A 61 -1.99 6.72 3.66
C PHE A 61 -1.11 5.76 2.86
N LEU A 62 -1.70 4.64 2.43
CA LEU A 62 -0.97 3.59 1.75
C LEU A 62 -0.79 3.88 0.26
N THR A 63 0.45 3.75 -0.21
CA THR A 63 0.83 3.86 -1.63
C THR A 63 1.33 2.54 -2.22
N VAL A 64 1.28 1.47 -1.42
CA VAL A 64 1.75 0.11 -1.73
C VAL A 64 0.76 -0.90 -1.18
N TYR A 65 0.95 -2.18 -1.48
CA TYR A 65 0.21 -3.26 -0.85
C TYR A 65 1.09 -3.88 0.22
N ILE A 66 0.51 -4.13 1.38
CA ILE A 66 1.20 -4.57 2.59
C ILE A 66 0.50 -5.82 3.11
N VAL A 67 1.28 -6.83 3.49
CA VAL A 67 0.82 -7.93 4.32
C VAL A 67 1.09 -7.58 5.77
N LEU A 68 0.05 -7.65 6.60
CA LEU A 68 0.10 -7.33 8.03
C LEU A 68 1.02 -8.34 8.76
N ILE A 69 1.98 -7.84 9.53
CA ILE A 69 2.83 -8.64 10.43
C ILE A 69 2.31 -8.52 11.86
N SER A 70 2.26 -7.30 12.38
CA SER A 70 1.89 -7.02 13.78
C SER A 70 1.27 -5.63 13.89
N THR A 71 0.54 -5.39 14.97
CA THR A 71 -0.23 -4.15 15.19
C THR A 71 -0.36 -3.87 16.68
N SER A 72 -0.56 -2.60 17.03
CA SER A 72 -0.80 -2.16 18.40
C SER A 72 -2.12 -2.65 18.99
N GLU A 73 -3.06 -3.06 18.15
CA GLU A 73 -4.39 -3.46 18.60
C GLU A 73 -4.45 -4.94 18.99
N LEU A 74 -5.36 -5.25 19.91
CA LEU A 74 -5.57 -6.61 20.40
C LEU A 74 -5.95 -7.56 19.27
N ASN A 75 -5.55 -8.82 19.41
CA ASN A 75 -5.85 -9.91 18.47
C ASN A 75 -5.36 -9.65 17.03
N GLY A 76 -4.33 -8.81 16.86
CA GLY A 76 -3.78 -8.53 15.54
C GLY A 76 -4.68 -7.66 14.67
N LEU A 77 -5.63 -6.91 15.25
CA LEU A 77 -6.58 -6.12 14.48
C LEU A 77 -5.98 -4.81 13.93
N CYS A 78 -6.52 -4.36 12.82
CA CYS A 78 -6.15 -3.11 12.17
C CYS A 78 -7.41 -2.51 11.56
N PHE A 79 -7.59 -1.19 11.64
CA PHE A 79 -8.74 -0.51 11.07
C PHE A 79 -8.32 0.37 9.92
N ILE A 80 -9.01 0.24 8.80
CA ILE A 80 -8.76 1.02 7.59
C ILE A 80 -10.01 1.72 7.10
N GLU A 81 -9.82 2.90 6.53
CA GLU A 81 -10.85 3.63 5.80
C GLU A 81 -10.58 3.49 4.30
N THR A 82 -11.64 3.22 3.53
CA THR A 82 -11.58 3.07 2.06
C THR A 82 -12.25 4.22 1.30
N ALA A 83 -12.60 5.31 1.98
CA ALA A 83 -13.34 6.44 1.39
C ALA A 83 -12.72 7.00 0.10
N GLU A 84 -11.39 6.94 -0.04
CA GLU A 84 -10.70 7.39 -1.26
C GLU A 84 -10.88 6.43 -2.45
N PHE A 85 -11.14 5.14 -2.17
CA PHE A 85 -11.29 4.09 -3.18
C PHE A 85 -12.75 3.86 -3.60
N ASP A 86 -13.68 3.81 -2.64
CA ASP A 86 -15.09 3.47 -2.88
C ASP A 86 -16.10 4.52 -2.36
N GLY A 87 -15.64 5.59 -1.72
CA GLY A 87 -16.51 6.62 -1.14
C GLY A 87 -17.17 6.20 0.18
N GLU A 88 -16.87 5.01 0.71
CA GLU A 88 -17.40 4.52 1.98
C GLU A 88 -16.54 5.04 3.14
N THR A 89 -17.15 5.75 4.08
CA THR A 89 -16.47 6.25 5.31
C THR A 89 -16.43 5.23 6.44
N ASN A 90 -16.97 4.03 6.21
CA ASN A 90 -16.99 2.98 7.22
C ASN A 90 -15.59 2.38 7.38
N LEU A 91 -15.23 2.10 8.62
CA LEU A 91 -13.99 1.39 8.92
C LEU A 91 -14.14 -0.08 8.54
N LYS A 92 -13.20 -0.58 7.75
CA LYS A 92 -13.04 -2.00 7.47
C LYS A 92 -11.99 -2.56 8.42
N VAL A 93 -12.25 -3.74 8.95
CA VAL A 93 -11.33 -4.44 9.86
C VAL A 93 -10.44 -5.36 9.05
N ARG A 94 -9.16 -5.35 9.37
CA ARG A 94 -8.13 -6.27 8.87
C ARG A 94 -7.44 -6.93 10.05
N GLN A 95 -6.81 -8.06 9.82
CA GLN A 95 -6.19 -8.85 10.88
C GLN A 95 -4.85 -9.44 10.42
N ALA A 96 -3.80 -9.20 11.20
CA ALA A 96 -2.53 -9.88 11.07
C ALA A 96 -2.67 -11.38 11.38
N LEU A 97 -1.74 -12.20 10.89
CA LEU A 97 -1.71 -13.61 11.27
C LEU A 97 -1.35 -13.73 12.76
N GLU A 98 -1.99 -14.67 13.46
CA GLU A 98 -1.76 -14.87 14.89
C GLU A 98 -0.29 -15.17 15.18
N GLU A 99 0.35 -15.93 14.30
CA GLU A 99 1.75 -16.30 14.43
C GLU A 99 2.68 -15.10 14.34
N THR A 100 2.39 -14.13 13.47
CA THR A 100 3.25 -12.96 13.27
C THR A 100 3.00 -11.87 14.30
N CYS A 101 1.82 -11.85 14.95
CA CYS A 101 1.47 -10.84 15.95
C CYS A 101 2.45 -10.79 17.13
N GLU A 102 3.01 -11.94 17.54
CA GLU A 102 3.97 -12.03 18.65
C GLU A 102 5.29 -11.29 18.41
N ILE A 103 5.58 -10.92 17.16
CA ILE A 103 6.74 -10.08 16.82
C ILE A 103 6.59 -8.68 17.46
N GLY A 104 5.38 -8.13 17.48
CA GLY A 104 5.11 -6.81 18.05
C GLY A 104 5.94 -5.69 17.40
N GLU A 105 6.46 -4.77 18.21
CA GLU A 105 7.37 -3.68 17.79
C GLU A 105 8.87 -4.04 17.91
N ASP A 106 9.20 -5.31 18.15
CA ASP A 106 10.56 -5.74 18.35
C ASP A 106 11.36 -5.64 17.03
N ILE A 107 12.15 -4.58 16.91
CA ILE A 107 12.93 -4.28 15.69
C ILE A 107 13.96 -5.39 15.40
N ASP A 108 14.50 -6.06 16.42
CA ASP A 108 15.44 -7.17 16.20
C ASP A 108 14.71 -8.36 15.55
N LYS A 109 13.50 -8.70 16.03
CA LYS A 109 12.67 -9.74 15.40
C LYS A 109 12.18 -9.35 14.02
N LEU A 110 11.74 -8.10 13.83
CA LEU A 110 11.32 -7.58 12.52
C LEU A 110 12.48 -7.61 11.52
N SER A 111 13.68 -7.22 11.93
CA SER A 111 14.87 -7.24 11.07
C SER A 111 15.30 -8.65 10.64
N SER A 112 14.95 -9.66 11.44
CA SER A 112 15.23 -11.07 11.18
C SER A 112 14.02 -11.83 10.62
N PHE A 113 12.93 -11.12 10.31
CA PHE A 113 11.73 -11.70 9.73
C PHE A 113 11.98 -12.13 8.28
N ASP A 114 12.23 -13.43 8.10
CA ASP A 114 12.44 -14.06 6.80
C ASP A 114 11.23 -14.93 6.45
N ALA A 115 10.27 -14.35 5.74
CA ALA A 115 9.06 -15.02 5.30
C ALA A 115 8.96 -15.03 3.77
N GLN A 116 8.45 -16.13 3.23
CA GLN A 116 8.21 -16.30 1.80
C GLN A 116 6.72 -16.26 1.54
N PHE A 117 6.31 -15.53 0.50
CA PHE A 117 4.92 -15.52 0.04
C PHE A 117 4.85 -15.87 -1.43
N GLU A 118 3.83 -16.65 -1.80
CA GLU A 118 3.59 -17.00 -3.20
C GLU A 118 3.14 -15.76 -3.99
N HIS A 119 3.97 -15.35 -4.95
CA HIS A 119 3.69 -14.18 -5.79
C HIS A 119 2.74 -14.55 -6.94
N GLU A 120 1.68 -13.77 -7.11
CA GLU A 120 0.88 -13.81 -8.33
C GLU A 120 1.31 -12.68 -9.26
N ALA A 121 1.42 -12.96 -10.56
CA ALA A 121 1.52 -11.90 -11.54
C ALA A 121 0.34 -10.92 -11.34
N PRO A 122 0.57 -9.59 -11.25
CA PRO A 122 -0.52 -8.69 -10.91
C PRO A 122 -1.62 -8.78 -11.97
N ASN A 123 -2.81 -9.17 -11.52
CA ASN A 123 -4.00 -9.39 -12.35
C ASN A 123 -5.09 -8.35 -12.03
N ASN A 124 -6.13 -8.29 -12.86
CA ASN A 124 -7.24 -7.34 -12.67
C ASN A 124 -8.26 -7.80 -11.62
N ASN A 125 -8.05 -8.96 -10.97
CA ASN A 125 -8.94 -9.45 -9.93
C ASN A 125 -8.54 -8.84 -8.58
N LEU A 126 -9.13 -7.69 -8.25
CA LEU A 126 -8.92 -7.00 -6.97
C LEU A 126 -9.55 -7.77 -5.79
N GLY A 127 -10.49 -8.68 -6.05
CA GLY A 127 -11.35 -9.29 -5.04
C GLY A 127 -10.83 -10.59 -4.42
N LEU A 128 -9.79 -11.22 -4.97
CA LEU A 128 -9.27 -12.48 -4.43
C LEU A 128 -7.75 -12.40 -4.26
N PHE A 129 -7.31 -12.23 -3.01
CA PHE A 129 -5.99 -12.63 -2.55
C PHE A 129 -6.16 -13.91 -1.75
N ASP A 130 -5.52 -14.98 -2.20
CA ASP A 130 -5.56 -16.30 -1.57
C ASP A 130 -4.21 -16.97 -1.81
N ARG A 131 -3.27 -16.75 -0.90
CA ARG A 131 -1.87 -17.19 -1.02
C ARG A 131 -1.40 -17.77 0.29
N ASN A 132 -0.22 -18.37 0.29
CA ASN A 132 0.41 -18.88 1.50
C ASN A 132 1.57 -17.98 1.93
N LEU A 133 1.66 -17.73 3.23
CA LEU A 133 2.88 -17.27 3.91
C LEU A 133 3.61 -18.49 4.46
N ILE A 134 4.89 -18.63 4.13
CA ILE A 134 5.79 -19.62 4.71
C ILE A 134 6.75 -18.86 5.63
N TRP A 135 6.67 -19.14 6.92
CA TRP A 135 7.54 -18.54 7.94
C TRP A 135 7.81 -19.56 9.04
N ASN A 136 9.06 -19.67 9.49
CA ASN A 136 9.50 -20.66 10.49
C ASN A 136 9.06 -22.11 10.16
N ASN A 137 9.15 -22.51 8.88
CA ASN A 137 8.69 -23.81 8.36
C ASN A 137 7.17 -24.08 8.57
N LYS A 138 6.39 -23.06 8.89
CA LYS A 138 4.93 -23.12 8.98
C LYS A 138 4.32 -22.41 7.77
N THR A 139 3.32 -23.05 7.18
CA THR A 139 2.54 -22.47 6.09
C THR A 139 1.19 -21.99 6.64
N SER A 140 0.93 -20.69 6.49
CA SER A 140 -0.32 -20.06 6.94
C SER A 140 -1.03 -19.37 5.76
N PRO A 141 -2.36 -19.49 5.63
CA PRO A 141 -3.10 -18.89 4.53
C PRO A 141 -3.21 -17.36 4.71
N LEU A 142 -2.88 -16.61 3.68
CA LEU A 142 -3.09 -15.18 3.54
C LEU A 142 -4.29 -14.91 2.65
N LYS A 143 -5.24 -14.17 3.19
CA LYS A 143 -6.46 -13.71 2.52
C LYS A 143 -6.48 -12.18 2.44
N ASN A 144 -7.45 -11.63 1.72
CA ASN A 144 -7.68 -10.17 1.67
C ASN A 144 -7.68 -9.49 3.04
N ASP A 145 -8.18 -10.18 4.07
CA ASP A 145 -8.25 -9.64 5.44
C ASP A 145 -6.88 -9.47 6.10
N ASN A 146 -5.84 -10.09 5.54
CA ASN A 146 -4.46 -9.94 5.98
C ASN A 146 -3.69 -8.87 5.19
N LEU A 147 -4.35 -8.16 4.26
CA LEU A 147 -3.71 -7.12 3.44
C LEU A 147 -4.29 -5.74 3.65
N LEU A 148 -3.38 -4.77 3.56
CA LEU A 148 -3.70 -3.38 3.33
C LEU A 148 -3.34 -3.06 1.88
N LEU A 149 -4.28 -2.45 1.15
CA LEU A 149 -4.14 -2.13 -0.26
C LEU A 149 -3.85 -0.64 -0.46
N HIS A 150 -3.44 -0.29 -1.68
CA HIS A 150 -3.26 1.10 -2.10
C HIS A 150 -4.56 1.91 -1.93
N ASP A 151 -4.42 3.20 -1.60
CA ASP A 151 -5.50 4.16 -1.32
C ASP A 151 -6.34 3.86 -0.06
N MET A 152 -5.83 3.01 0.83
CA MET A 152 -6.39 2.85 2.17
C MET A 152 -5.71 3.81 3.14
N ARG A 153 -6.45 4.22 4.18
CA ARG A 153 -5.91 5.01 5.29
C ARG A 153 -6.00 4.22 6.59
N LEU A 154 -4.88 4.10 7.31
CA LEU A 154 -4.86 3.50 8.64
C LEU A 154 -5.61 4.41 9.62
N ARG A 155 -6.49 3.85 10.44
CA ARG A 155 -7.28 4.56 11.45
C ARG A 155 -7.27 3.79 12.74
N ASN A 156 -7.43 4.49 13.87
CA ASN A 156 -7.64 3.89 15.19
C ASN A 156 -6.61 2.81 15.60
N THR A 157 -5.40 2.91 15.05
CA THR A 157 -4.29 1.99 15.31
C THR A 157 -3.05 2.84 15.54
N ARG A 158 -2.36 2.67 16.67
CA ARG A 158 -1.19 3.48 17.01
C ARG A 158 -0.04 3.21 16.05
N TRP A 159 0.22 1.93 15.80
CA TRP A 159 1.21 1.47 14.85
C TRP A 159 0.79 0.12 14.26
N GLU A 160 1.24 -0.12 13.03
CA GLU A 160 1.17 -1.39 12.34
C GLU A 160 2.50 -1.62 11.64
N PHE A 161 3.01 -2.84 11.71
CA PHE A 161 4.14 -3.29 10.91
C PHE A 161 3.66 -4.26 9.85
N GLY A 162 4.16 -4.06 8.63
CA GLY A 162 3.82 -4.93 7.53
C GLY A 162 4.90 -4.96 6.46
N ILE A 163 4.91 -6.05 5.70
CA ILE A 163 5.84 -6.28 4.60
C ILE A 163 5.22 -5.85 3.28
N VAL A 164 5.97 -5.08 2.50
CA VAL A 164 5.53 -4.61 1.19
C VAL A 164 5.53 -5.77 0.19
N CYS A 165 4.37 -6.12 -0.35
CA CYS A 165 4.22 -7.20 -1.33
C CYS A 165 4.06 -6.69 -2.77
N TYR A 166 3.53 -5.47 -2.97
CA TYR A 166 3.51 -4.79 -4.27
C TYR A 166 3.76 -3.30 -4.11
N ALA A 167 4.68 -2.73 -4.93
CA ALA A 167 4.99 -1.31 -4.95
C ALA A 167 4.88 -0.70 -6.35
N GLY A 168 4.59 0.61 -6.42
CA GLY A 168 4.51 1.37 -7.67
C GLY A 168 3.58 0.73 -8.72
N SER A 169 4.02 0.66 -9.98
CA SER A 169 3.26 0.06 -11.09
C SER A 169 2.97 -1.45 -10.92
N GLY A 170 3.56 -2.08 -9.91
CA GLY A 170 3.26 -3.45 -9.51
C GLY A 170 1.92 -3.60 -8.79
N THR A 171 1.37 -2.52 -8.22
CA THR A 171 0.05 -2.55 -7.57
C THR A 171 -1.06 -2.82 -8.60
N LYS A 172 -2.04 -3.67 -8.26
CA LYS A 172 -3.16 -4.02 -9.17
C LYS A 172 -3.92 -2.75 -9.62
N LEU A 173 -4.03 -1.76 -8.73
CA LEU A 173 -4.68 -0.48 -9.03
C LEU A 173 -3.93 0.35 -10.08
N MET A 174 -2.60 0.47 -9.99
CA MET A 174 -1.82 1.21 -10.99
C MET A 174 -1.80 0.50 -12.36
N LYS A 175 -2.07 -0.80 -12.42
CA LYS A 175 -2.26 -1.52 -13.69
C LYS A 175 -3.65 -1.35 -14.30
N ASN A 176 -4.69 -1.27 -13.47
CA ASN A 176 -6.05 -0.93 -13.92
C ASN A 176 -6.18 0.56 -14.31
N THR A 177 -5.28 1.40 -13.81
CA THR A 177 -5.10 2.77 -14.29
C THR A 177 -4.37 2.72 -15.64
N GLY A 178 -5.11 2.41 -16.71
CA GLY A 178 -4.54 2.31 -18.05
C GLY A 178 -3.63 3.49 -18.39
N LYS A 179 -2.56 3.26 -19.18
CA LYS A 179 -1.69 4.34 -19.69
C LYS A 179 -2.59 5.47 -20.18
N SER A 180 -2.49 6.66 -19.58
CA SER A 180 -3.39 7.77 -19.92
C SER A 180 -3.23 8.11 -21.40
N THR A 181 -4.09 7.57 -22.25
CA THR A 181 -4.20 7.95 -23.65
C THR A 181 -5.04 9.23 -23.66
N SER A 182 -4.53 10.27 -24.34
CA SER A 182 -5.33 11.47 -24.59
C SER A 182 -6.61 10.99 -25.30
N LYS A 183 -7.76 11.17 -24.66
CA LYS A 183 -9.06 10.86 -25.26
C LYS A 183 -9.21 11.81 -26.46
N ARG A 184 -8.99 11.31 -27.67
CA ARG A 184 -9.36 12.04 -28.89
C ARG A 184 -10.87 12.19 -28.89
N THR A 185 -11.34 13.42 -28.72
CA THR A 185 -12.70 13.88 -29.02
C THR A 185 -12.60 14.94 -30.09
#